data_AF-A0A6N7WC12-F1
#
_entry.id   AF-A0A6N7WC12-F1
#
_cell.length_a   1.000
_cell.length_b   1.000
_cell.length_c   1.000
_cell.angle_alpha   90.00
_cell.angle_beta   90.00
_cell.angle_gamma   90.00
#
_symmetry.space_group_name_H-M   'P 1'
#
loop_
_entity.id
_entity.type
_entity.pdbx_description
1 polymer ?
#
loop_
_entity_poly.entity_id
_entity_poly.type
_entity_poly.pdbx_seq_one_letter_code
_entity_poly.pdbx_strand_id
1 'polypeptide(L)'
;MTLTVQAAKEAEKNPAAQAAARTIGQAVGAVYTPTHSLGLAFYGAAAIAYDRVGLEEKPEVYDQIAAQECAKMEEALRACMVENEKNPAKIKWYC
;
A
#
# COMPACT_ATOMS: atom_id res chain seq x y z
N MET A 1 -0.60 5.30 15.58
CA MET A 1 0.27 5.79 14.48
C MET A 1 1.73 5.95 14.89
N THR A 2 2.05 6.43 16.10
CA THR A 2 3.45 6.65 16.54
C THR A 2 4.30 5.37 16.57
N LEU A 3 3.72 4.23 16.95
CA LEU A 3 4.42 2.93 17.01
C LEU A 3 4.86 2.43 15.62
N THR A 4 4.02 2.56 14.58
CA THR A 4 4.36 2.10 13.23
C THR A 4 5.41 3.00 12.57
N VAL A 5 5.40 4.30 12.90
CA VAL A 5 6.46 5.23 12.48
C VAL A 5 7.79 4.86 13.14
N GLN A 6 7.77 4.52 14.43
CA GLN A 6 8.97 4.09 15.15
C GLN A 6 9.51 2.76 14.60
N ALA A 7 8.65 1.76 14.38
CA ALA A 7 9.04 0.48 13.78
C ALA A 7 9.65 0.68 12.38
N ALA A 8 9.11 1.59 11.55
CA ALA A 8 9.67 1.90 10.25
C ALA A 8 11.06 2.55 10.33
N LYS A 9 11.34 3.34 11.38
CA LYS A 9 12.67 3.91 11.63
C LYS A 9 13.66 2.85 12.09
N GLU A 10 13.25 1.98 13.00
CA GLU A 10 14.08 0.87 13.50
C GLU A 10 14.44 -0.12 12.38
N ALA A 11 13.53 -0.33 11.43
CA ALA A 11 13.73 -1.17 10.27
C ALA A 11 14.47 -0.51 9.09
N GLU A 12 15.07 0.69 9.26
CA GLU A 12 15.69 1.45 8.15
C GLU A 12 16.71 0.65 7.33
N LYS A 13 17.43 -0.29 7.96
CA LYS A 13 18.42 -1.15 7.29
C LYS A 13 17.80 -2.34 6.53
N ASN A 14 16.49 -2.53 6.61
CA ASN A 14 15.75 -3.56 5.90
C ASN A 14 14.56 -2.90 5.16
N PRO A 15 14.74 -2.53 3.89
CA PRO A 15 13.72 -1.80 3.15
C PRO A 15 12.37 -2.51 3.03
N ALA A 16 12.35 -3.85 2.91
CA ALA A 16 11.12 -4.63 2.92
C ALA A 16 10.37 -4.47 4.25
N ALA A 17 11.08 -4.65 5.37
CA ALA A 17 10.49 -4.49 6.71
C ALA A 17 10.06 -3.05 7.00
N GLN A 18 10.84 -2.05 6.54
CA GLN A 18 10.47 -0.65 6.66
C GLN A 18 9.20 -0.32 5.86
N ALA A 19 9.11 -0.79 4.61
CA ALA A 19 7.93 -0.61 3.77
C ALA A 19 6.70 -1.29 4.38
N ALA A 20 6.85 -2.50 4.93
CA ALA A 20 5.78 -3.20 5.65
C ALA A 20 5.29 -2.39 6.86
N ALA A 21 6.19 -1.86 7.68
CA ALA A 21 5.83 -1.02 8.83
C ALA A 21 5.09 0.26 8.41
N ARG A 22 5.51 0.90 7.32
CA ARG A 22 4.80 2.07 6.73
C ARG A 22 3.40 1.68 6.25
N THR A 23 3.26 0.54 5.58
CA THR A 23 1.99 -0.02 5.10
C THR A 23 0.99 -0.19 6.24
N ILE A 24 1.41 -0.80 7.34
CA ILE A 24 0.56 -0.98 8.54
C ILE A 24 0.13 0.38 9.11
N GLY A 25 1.05 1.36 9.15
CA GLY A 25 0.72 2.72 9.56
C GLY A 25 -0.38 3.36 8.70
N GLN A 26 -0.30 3.17 7.37
CA GLN A 26 -1.31 3.65 6.42
C GLN A 26 -2.64 2.89 6.59
N ALA A 27 -2.61 1.57 6.81
CA ALA A 27 -3.80 0.77 7.06
C ALA A 27 -4.56 1.23 8.32
N VAL A 28 -3.84 1.51 9.40
CA VAL A 28 -4.45 2.09 10.61
C VAL A 28 -4.99 3.49 10.34
N GLY A 29 -4.26 4.32 9.58
CA GLY A 29 -4.70 5.66 9.21
C GLY A 29 -5.98 5.68 8.35
N ALA A 30 -6.21 4.65 7.54
CA ALA A 30 -7.35 4.54 6.65
C ALA A 30 -8.71 4.52 7.37
N VAL A 31 -8.72 4.11 8.66
CA VAL A 31 -9.91 4.16 9.52
C VAL A 31 -10.43 5.60 9.70
N TYR A 32 -9.52 6.58 9.71
CA TYR A 32 -9.86 7.98 9.93
C TYR A 32 -9.92 8.78 8.63
N THR A 33 -8.98 8.53 7.72
CA THR A 33 -8.91 9.22 6.43
C THR A 33 -8.78 8.19 5.32
N PRO A 34 -9.85 7.94 4.52
CA PRO A 34 -9.86 6.88 3.52
C PRO A 34 -8.73 6.94 2.49
N THR A 35 -8.18 8.13 2.20
CA THR A 35 -7.05 8.27 1.26
C THR A 35 -5.76 7.61 1.74
N HIS A 36 -5.60 7.32 3.04
CA HIS A 36 -4.50 6.50 3.53
C HIS A 36 -4.55 5.06 3.00
N SER A 37 -5.71 4.57 2.55
CA SER A 37 -5.82 3.26 1.89
C SER A 37 -4.92 3.13 0.67
N LEU A 38 -4.61 4.22 -0.03
CA LEU A 38 -3.68 4.21 -1.17
C LEU A 38 -2.24 3.93 -0.74
N GLY A 39 -1.89 4.29 0.50
CA GLY A 39 -0.62 3.92 1.09
C GLY A 39 -0.44 2.41 1.23
N LEU A 40 -1.53 1.62 1.27
CA LEU A 40 -1.45 0.16 1.26
C LEU A 40 -0.99 -0.35 -0.10
N ALA A 41 -1.53 0.22 -1.18
CA ALA A 41 -1.11 -0.13 -2.54
C ALA A 41 0.38 0.19 -2.75
N PHE A 42 0.83 1.39 -2.37
CA PHE A 42 2.22 1.80 -2.63
C PHE A 42 3.24 1.14 -1.72
N TYR A 43 3.09 1.27 -0.40
CA TYR A 43 4.07 0.71 0.54
C TYR A 43 3.94 -0.81 0.63
N GLY A 44 2.73 -1.35 0.46
CA GLY A 44 2.51 -2.81 0.49
C GLY A 44 3.12 -3.47 -0.74
N ALA A 45 2.91 -2.91 -1.93
CA ALA A 45 3.57 -3.39 -3.14
C ALA A 45 5.10 -3.30 -3.02
N ALA A 46 5.62 -2.18 -2.51
CA ALA A 46 7.06 -2.01 -2.30
C ALA A 46 7.61 -3.05 -1.32
N ALA A 47 6.91 -3.30 -0.20
CA ALA A 47 7.31 -4.32 0.78
C ALA A 47 7.39 -5.71 0.14
N ILE A 48 6.36 -6.09 -0.63
CA ILE A 48 6.29 -7.38 -1.33
C ILE A 48 7.39 -7.47 -2.38
N ALA A 49 7.62 -6.41 -3.15
CA ALA A 49 8.62 -6.42 -4.21
C ALA A 49 10.04 -6.55 -3.62
N TYR A 50 10.37 -5.76 -2.59
CA TYR A 50 11.68 -5.82 -1.95
C TYR A 50 11.95 -7.15 -1.26
N ASP A 51 10.92 -7.76 -0.65
CA ASP A 51 11.03 -9.10 -0.05
C ASP A 51 11.23 -10.18 -1.13
N ARG A 52 10.48 -10.09 -2.25
CA ARG A 52 10.44 -11.13 -3.28
C ARG A 52 11.64 -11.10 -4.22
N VAL A 53 12.09 -9.92 -4.65
CA VAL A 53 13.11 -9.78 -5.70
C VAL A 53 14.32 -8.95 -5.27
N GLY A 54 14.37 -8.48 -4.03
CA GLY A 54 15.46 -7.65 -3.53
C GLY A 54 15.39 -6.21 -4.05
N LEU A 55 16.54 -5.53 -4.04
CA LEU A 55 16.64 -4.09 -4.31
C LEU A 55 17.40 -3.73 -5.59
N GLU A 56 17.97 -4.73 -6.26
CA GLU A 56 18.85 -4.53 -7.42
C GLU A 56 18.19 -4.90 -8.76
N GLU A 57 16.89 -5.19 -8.74
CA GLU A 57 16.12 -5.43 -9.96
C GLU A 57 15.84 -4.17 -10.76
N LYS A 58 15.42 -4.37 -12.01
CA LYS A 58 15.05 -3.27 -12.91
C LYS A 58 13.70 -2.65 -12.52
N PRO A 59 13.49 -1.34 -12.79
CA PRO A 59 12.21 -0.68 -12.54
C PRO A 59 10.99 -1.42 -13.08
N GLU A 60 11.10 -2.03 -14.26
CA GLU A 60 9.99 -2.72 -14.91
C GLU A 60 9.54 -3.97 -14.12
N VAL A 61 10.44 -4.60 -13.38
CA VAL A 61 10.11 -5.74 -12.51
C VAL A 61 9.31 -5.26 -11.31
N TYR A 62 9.72 -4.13 -10.70
CA TYR A 62 8.97 -3.53 -9.60
C TYR A 62 7.59 -3.03 -10.06
N ASP A 63 7.50 -2.41 -11.24
CA ASP A 63 6.23 -1.95 -11.81
C ASP A 63 5.27 -3.11 -12.06
N GLN A 64 5.78 -4.23 -12.56
CA GLN A 64 4.97 -5.44 -12.75
C GLN A 64 4.43 -5.99 -11.43
N ILE A 65 5.26 -6.05 -10.39
CA ILE A 65 4.82 -6.51 -9.06
C ILE A 65 3.81 -5.52 -8.49
N ALA A 66 4.06 -4.22 -8.58
CA ALA A 66 3.15 -3.19 -8.10
C ALA A 66 1.79 -3.26 -8.81
N ALA A 67 1.77 -3.43 -10.13
CA ALA A 67 0.54 -3.62 -10.89
C ALA A 67 -0.23 -4.87 -10.44
N GLN A 68 0.47 -5.99 -10.17
CA GLN A 68 -0.15 -7.22 -9.67
C GLN A 68 -0.78 -7.03 -8.28
N GLU A 69 -0.09 -6.37 -7.35
CA GLU A 69 -0.63 -6.13 -6.01
C GLU A 69 -1.78 -5.10 -6.03
N CYS A 70 -1.69 -4.06 -6.86
CA CYS A 70 -2.78 -3.12 -7.09
C CYS A 70 -4.02 -3.80 -7.66
N ALA A 71 -3.86 -4.74 -8.60
CA ALA A 71 -4.98 -5.49 -9.18
C ALA A 71 -5.71 -6.33 -8.13
N LYS A 72 -5.00 -6.95 -7.18
CA LYS A 72 -5.62 -7.67 -6.06
C LYS A 72 -6.44 -6.74 -5.16
N MET A 73 -5.92 -5.55 -4.88
CA MET A 73 -6.65 -4.55 -4.10
C MET A 73 -7.90 -4.06 -4.84
N GLU A 74 -7.80 -3.81 -6.15
CA GLU A 74 -8.94 -3.45 -6.98
C GLU A 74 -10.00 -4.56 -6.97
N GLU A 75 -9.61 -5.82 -7.14
CA GLU A 75 -10.51 -6.97 -7.09
C GLU A 75 -11.26 -7.03 -5.75
N ALA A 76 -10.54 -6.87 -4.62
CA ALA A 76 -11.15 -6.85 -3.30
C ALA A 76 -12.14 -5.68 -3.11
N LEU A 77 -11.80 -4.49 -3.62
CA LEU A 77 -12.70 -3.33 -3.59
C LEU A 77 -13.95 -3.56 -4.45
N ARG A 78 -13.80 -4.18 -5.63
CA ARG A 78 -14.92 -4.54 -6.50
C ARG A 78 -15.83 -5.57 -5.86
N ALA A 79 -15.28 -6.56 -5.15
CA ALA A 79 -16.07 -7.57 -4.45
C ALA A 79 -16.96 -6.96 -3.34
N CYS A 80 -16.54 -5.85 -2.74
CA CYS A 80 -17.28 -5.14 -1.70
C CYS A 80 -18.06 -3.92 -2.23
N MET A 81 -18.02 -3.64 -3.54
CA MET A 81 -18.68 -2.50 -4.14
C MET A 81 -20.20 -2.65 -4.07
N VAL A 82 -20.89 -1.57 -3.67
CA VAL A 82 -22.35 -1.49 -3.74
C VAL A 82 -22.75 -0.86 -5.07
N GLU A 83 -23.48 -1.61 -5.90
CA GLU A 83 -23.99 -1.09 -7.16
C GLU A 83 -24.94 0.09 -6.92
N ASN A 84 -24.77 1.19 -7.67
CA ASN A 84 -25.55 2.42 -7.52
C ASN A 84 -25.53 3.01 -6.09
N GLU A 85 -24.39 2.93 -5.41
CA GLU A 85 -24.24 3.49 -4.07
C GLU A 85 -24.67 4.96 -4.02
N LYS A 86 -25.57 5.29 -3.09
CA LYS A 86 -26.12 6.65 -2.93
C LYS A 86 -25.05 7.69 -2.62
N ASN A 87 -23.99 7.29 -1.91
CA ASN A 87 -22.87 8.13 -1.49
C ASN A 87 -21.54 7.46 -1.88
N PRO A 88 -21.17 7.41 -3.17
CA PRO A 88 -19.97 6.70 -3.59
C PRO A 88 -18.72 7.37 -2.99
N ALA A 89 -17.69 6.57 -2.74
CA ALA A 89 -16.40 7.08 -2.29
C ALA A 89 -15.84 8.10 -3.30
N LYS A 90 -15.53 9.32 -2.83
CA LYS A 90 -14.95 10.39 -3.65
C LYS A 90 -13.46 10.50 -3.37
N ILE A 91 -12.65 9.84 -4.19
CA ILE A 91 -11.20 9.89 -4.10
C ILE A 91 -10.69 10.96 -5.06
N LYS A 92 -10.07 12.01 -4.54
CA LYS A 92 -9.31 12.98 -5.35
C LYS A 92 -7.84 12.63 -5.24
N TRP A 93 -7.23 12.29 -6.37
CA TRP A 93 -5.80 12.00 -6.45
C TRP A 93 -5.12 13.05 -7.33
N TYR A 94 -4.04 13.63 -6.82
CA TYR A 94 -3.15 14.50 -7.56
C TYR A 94 -1.80 13.78 -7.62
N CYS A 95 -1.39 13.37 -8.82
CA CYS A 95 -0.05 12.85 -9.06
C CYS A 95 0.89 13.98 -9.49
#